data_AF-A0A354PCR4-F1
#
_entry.id   AF-A0A354PCR4-F1
#
_cell.length_a   1.000
_cell.length_b   1.000
_cell.length_c   1.000
_cell.angle_alpha   90.00
_cell.angle_beta   90.00
_cell.angle_gamma   90.00
#
_symmetry.space_group_name_H-M   'P 1'
#
loop_
_entity.id
_entity.type
_entity.pdbx_description
1 polymer ?
#
loop_
_entity_poly.entity_id
_entity_poly.type
_entity_poly.pdbx_seq_one_letter_code
_entity_poly.pdbx_strand_id
1 'polypeptide(L)'
;MSTATITMPNDTANDLPPGCESILLGFAKGDCQGQMVWLDLADSGQNKIVLLSQTPVTKMPALSPAENQLQVITVTQAPSGNQDLVQRLQLQFESQSNQASHAAGSLVKSALLTLQGAQILWRPSQMIVFAPLQRMQSICHAIVEASFYEFELRSIEKSLDAAWENVQADSPLAFEFNERAIPRREELSTRFQSVLSLRTRFARLAPQVLVPHIYPPTLASQIAERLRERTRMPERLELVEGKLEAQERIYEMCSNRVSEFMVARTGHHLEWAIIILLLAQTVLIVIEYLSSASA
;
A
#
# COMPACT_ATOMS: atom_id res chain seq x y z
N MET A 1 64.43 -0.86 -4.24
CA MET A 1 63.08 -0.86 -3.65
C MET A 1 62.19 -0.04 -4.57
N SER A 2 61.35 -0.72 -5.35
CA SER A 2 60.55 -0.13 -6.43
C SER A 2 59.18 0.25 -5.86
N THR A 3 58.94 1.54 -5.67
CA THR A 3 57.68 2.06 -5.18
C THR A 3 56.72 2.10 -6.37
N ALA A 4 55.81 1.12 -6.43
CA ALA A 4 54.72 1.11 -7.40
C ALA A 4 53.72 2.21 -7.02
N THR A 5 53.77 3.32 -7.76
CA THR A 5 52.72 4.33 -7.74
C THR A 5 51.47 3.73 -8.37
N ILE A 6 50.54 3.27 -7.54
CA ILE A 6 49.19 2.91 -7.97
C ILE A 6 48.48 4.23 -8.26
N THR A 7 48.47 4.63 -9.53
CA THR A 7 47.52 5.62 -10.05
C THR A 7 46.12 5.07 -9.85
N MET A 8 45.41 5.60 -8.85
CA MET A 8 43.97 5.48 -8.73
C MET A 8 43.32 5.89 -10.06
N PRO A 9 42.37 5.12 -10.62
CA PRO A 9 41.61 5.57 -11.76
C PRO A 9 40.86 6.85 -11.37
N ASN A 10 40.96 7.86 -12.23
CA ASN A 10 40.30 9.15 -12.08
C ASN A 10 38.85 9.01 -11.61
N ASP A 11 38.46 9.95 -10.77
CA ASP A 11 37.16 10.17 -10.14
C ASP A 11 36.07 10.62 -11.16
N THR A 12 36.07 10.03 -12.36
CA THR A 12 35.08 10.24 -13.43
C THR A 12 33.84 9.37 -13.26
N ALA A 13 33.68 8.73 -12.10
CA ALA A 13 32.82 7.55 -11.94
C ALA A 13 31.31 7.83 -11.90
N ASN A 14 30.86 9.10 -11.86
CA ASN A 14 29.45 9.41 -11.63
C ASN A 14 28.85 10.48 -12.56
N ASP A 15 29.59 10.94 -13.57
CA ASP A 15 29.10 12.05 -14.40
C ASP A 15 28.07 11.53 -15.41
N LEU A 16 26.81 11.96 -15.22
CA LEU A 16 25.71 11.75 -16.15
C LEU A 16 25.91 12.65 -17.38
N PRO A 17 25.49 12.20 -18.58
CA PRO A 17 25.65 12.99 -19.79
C PRO A 17 24.84 14.29 -19.70
N PRO A 18 25.27 15.36 -20.37
CA PRO A 18 24.53 16.61 -20.40
C PRO A 18 23.11 16.38 -20.95
N GLY A 19 22.11 16.96 -20.29
CA GLY A 19 20.69 16.78 -20.62
C GLY A 19 19.97 15.68 -19.81
N CYS A 20 20.55 15.23 -18.70
CA CYS A 20 19.85 14.40 -17.71
C CYS A 20 19.08 15.27 -16.71
N GLU A 21 17.86 14.85 -16.38
CA GLU A 21 17.04 15.48 -15.36
C GLU A 21 16.65 14.45 -14.30
N SER A 22 16.75 14.84 -13.02
CA SER A 22 16.16 14.08 -11.93
C SER A 22 14.87 14.74 -11.52
N ILE A 23 13.80 13.96 -11.57
CA ILE A 23 12.45 14.32 -11.17
C ILE A 23 12.16 13.53 -9.89
N LEU A 24 11.87 14.23 -8.80
CA LEU A 24 11.41 13.61 -7.57
C LEU A 24 9.89 13.79 -7.48
N LEU A 25 9.18 12.68 -7.40
CA LEU A 25 7.74 12.62 -7.30
C LEU A 25 7.34 12.13 -5.90
N GLY A 26 6.31 12.74 -5.33
CA GLY A 26 5.68 12.32 -4.09
C GLY A 26 4.26 11.82 -4.34
N PHE A 27 3.90 10.73 -3.68
CA PHE A 27 2.53 10.23 -3.66
C PHE A 27 1.83 10.80 -2.43
N ALA A 28 0.99 11.82 -2.64
CA ALA A 28 0.35 12.54 -1.55
C ALA A 28 -1.12 12.12 -1.40
N LYS A 29 -1.54 11.97 -0.13
CA LYS A 29 -2.93 11.72 0.23
C LYS A 29 -3.65 13.03 0.56
N GLY A 30 -4.62 13.45 -0.26
CA GLY A 30 -5.46 14.64 -0.04
C GLY A 30 -5.09 15.89 -0.85
N ASP A 31 -5.63 17.05 -0.44
CA ASP A 31 -5.46 18.32 -1.16
C ASP A 31 -4.09 18.94 -0.95
N CYS A 32 -3.26 18.86 -1.99
CA CYS A 32 -1.95 19.50 -2.05
C CYS A 32 -2.12 20.93 -2.57
N GLN A 33 -2.38 21.89 -1.69
CA GLN A 33 -2.38 23.30 -2.08
C GLN A 33 -0.94 23.78 -2.35
N GLY A 34 -0.67 24.22 -3.57
CA GLY A 34 0.58 24.89 -3.93
C GLY A 34 1.68 24.05 -4.57
N GLN A 35 1.44 22.77 -4.88
CA GLN A 35 2.41 21.92 -5.61
C GLN A 35 1.86 21.47 -6.96
N MET A 36 2.75 21.32 -7.96
CA MET A 36 2.39 20.91 -9.32
C MET A 36 1.97 19.44 -9.35
N VAL A 37 0.72 19.19 -9.72
CA VAL A 37 0.16 17.85 -9.88
C VAL A 37 0.55 17.32 -11.27
N TRP A 38 1.34 16.25 -11.29
CA TRP A 38 1.82 15.61 -12.52
C TRP A 38 0.80 14.65 -13.10
N LEU A 39 0.03 13.99 -12.24
CA LEU A 39 -1.08 13.12 -12.60
C LEU A 39 -2.22 13.32 -11.62
N ASP A 40 -3.41 13.55 -12.14
CA ASP A 40 -4.64 13.34 -11.40
C ASP A 40 -5.19 11.96 -11.79
N LEU A 41 -5.03 10.98 -10.91
CA LEU A 41 -5.63 9.67 -11.08
C LEU A 41 -7.13 9.83 -10.78
N ALA A 42 -7.88 10.21 -11.82
CA ALA A 42 -9.33 10.35 -11.79
C ALA A 42 -9.97 9.11 -11.15
N ASP A 43 -10.99 9.34 -10.32
CA ASP A 43 -11.68 8.38 -9.44
C ASP A 43 -10.94 7.94 -8.16
N SER A 44 -9.70 8.39 -7.90
CA SER A 44 -9.01 8.05 -6.64
C SER A 44 -9.40 8.97 -5.46
N GLY A 45 -9.88 10.19 -5.71
CA GLY A 45 -10.39 11.17 -4.72
C GLY A 45 -9.42 11.57 -3.59
N GLN A 46 -8.28 10.89 -3.48
CA GLN A 46 -7.37 10.99 -2.36
C GLN A 46 -5.91 10.75 -2.75
N ASN A 47 -5.55 10.36 -3.97
CA ASN A 47 -4.15 10.11 -4.32
C ASN A 47 -3.72 11.00 -5.50
N LYS A 48 -2.92 12.04 -5.21
CA LYS A 48 -2.32 12.95 -6.21
C LYS A 48 -0.83 12.63 -6.35
N ILE A 49 -0.32 12.65 -7.59
CA ILE A 49 1.11 12.53 -7.84
C ILE A 49 1.67 13.94 -7.98
N VAL A 50 2.58 14.28 -7.09
CA VAL A 50 3.06 15.64 -6.93
C VAL A 50 4.52 15.73 -7.30
N LEU A 51 4.86 16.71 -8.13
CA LEU A 51 6.25 17.04 -8.41
C LEU A 51 6.86 17.73 -7.18
N LEU A 52 7.78 17.05 -6.52
CA LEU A 52 8.50 17.60 -5.36
C LEU A 52 9.69 18.45 -5.81
N SER A 53 10.42 18.00 -6.83
CA SER A 53 11.53 18.75 -7.40
C SER A 53 11.89 18.26 -8.80
N GLN A 54 12.32 19.17 -9.67
CA GLN A 54 12.96 18.85 -10.95
C GLN A 54 14.30 19.57 -10.98
N THR A 55 15.39 18.82 -11.11
CA THR A 55 16.74 19.39 -11.14
C THR A 55 17.52 18.80 -12.31
N PRO A 56 18.28 19.61 -13.08
CA PRO A 56 19.24 19.07 -14.01
C PRO A 56 20.34 18.39 -13.19
N VAL A 57 20.70 17.17 -13.57
CA VAL A 57 21.62 16.37 -12.78
C VAL A 57 22.82 15.96 -13.60
N THR A 58 23.99 16.38 -13.13
CA THR A 58 25.29 15.97 -13.67
C THR A 58 25.89 14.79 -12.91
N LYS A 59 25.42 14.45 -11.70
CA LYS A 59 25.91 13.29 -10.93
C LYS A 59 24.78 12.44 -10.40
N MET A 60 24.90 11.11 -10.49
CA MET A 60 23.85 10.20 -10.01
C MET A 60 23.49 10.51 -8.54
N PRO A 61 22.23 10.86 -8.24
CA PRO A 61 21.83 11.27 -6.90
C PRO A 61 21.85 10.07 -5.96
N ALA A 62 22.30 10.30 -4.72
CA ALA A 62 22.26 9.30 -3.67
C ALA A 62 20.81 8.91 -3.34
N LEU A 63 20.57 7.62 -3.12
CA LEU A 63 19.23 7.13 -2.81
C LEU A 63 18.88 7.33 -1.36
N SER A 64 17.97 8.25 -1.13
CA SER A 64 17.15 8.27 0.09
C SER A 64 15.73 8.78 -0.19
N PRO A 65 15.02 8.29 -1.23
CA PRO A 65 13.61 8.61 -1.36
C PRO A 65 12.86 8.07 -0.15
N ALA A 66 11.98 8.88 0.44
CA ALA A 66 11.07 8.41 1.48
C ALA A 66 10.15 7.29 0.92
N GLU A 67 9.52 6.49 1.80
CA GLU A 67 8.72 5.33 1.37
C GLU A 67 7.67 5.67 0.30
N ASN A 68 7.15 6.91 0.26
CA ASN A 68 6.13 7.37 -0.68
C ASN A 68 6.69 8.28 -1.79
N GLN A 69 7.97 8.17 -2.10
CA GLN A 69 8.62 8.97 -3.12
C GLN A 69 9.18 8.09 -4.23
N LEU A 70 9.06 8.61 -5.44
CA LEU A 70 9.62 8.01 -6.63
C LEU A 70 10.59 8.98 -7.27
N GLN A 71 11.84 8.55 -7.44
CA GLN A 71 12.81 9.31 -8.19
C GLN A 71 12.89 8.80 -9.63
N VAL A 72 12.61 9.66 -10.61
CA VAL A 72 12.70 9.36 -12.04
C VAL A 72 13.87 10.14 -12.62
N ILE A 73 14.85 9.45 -13.16
CA ILE A 73 15.98 10.04 -13.87
C ILE A 73 15.72 9.86 -15.37
N THR A 74 15.58 10.97 -16.10
CA THR A 74 15.34 10.95 -17.54
C THR A 74 16.64 11.22 -18.28
N VAL A 75 16.92 10.41 -19.29
CA VAL A 75 18.07 10.54 -20.19
C VAL A 75 17.53 10.62 -21.61
N THR A 76 17.66 11.81 -22.21
CA THR A 76 17.03 12.17 -23.50
C THR A 76 17.73 11.59 -24.74
N GLN A 77 18.75 10.76 -24.53
CA GLN A 77 19.57 10.18 -25.61
C GLN A 77 19.06 8.80 -26.02
N ALA A 78 19.16 8.48 -27.31
CA ALA A 78 18.78 7.17 -27.83
C ALA A 78 19.72 6.07 -27.26
N PRO A 79 19.18 4.92 -26.82
CA PRO A 79 19.97 3.89 -26.13
C PRO A 79 21.06 3.26 -27.01
N SER A 80 20.93 3.31 -28.35
CA SER A 80 21.93 2.79 -29.29
C SER A 80 23.24 3.57 -29.30
N GLY A 81 23.24 4.84 -28.86
CA GLY A 81 24.44 5.68 -28.84
C GLY A 81 25.29 5.52 -27.56
N ASN A 82 24.79 4.83 -26.53
CA ASN A 82 25.37 4.87 -25.18
C ASN A 82 25.18 3.55 -24.39
N GLN A 83 25.42 2.40 -25.03
CA GLN A 83 25.32 1.09 -24.38
C GLN A 83 26.24 0.97 -23.15
N ASP A 84 27.46 1.53 -23.20
CA ASP A 84 28.40 1.56 -22.07
C ASP A 84 27.87 2.37 -20.89
N LEU A 85 27.07 3.40 -21.14
CA LEU A 85 26.46 4.21 -20.09
C LEU A 85 25.32 3.45 -19.41
N VAL A 86 24.46 2.79 -20.21
CA VAL A 86 23.38 1.95 -19.69
C VAL A 86 23.96 0.83 -18.84
N GLN A 87 25.00 0.14 -19.32
CA GLN A 87 25.63 -0.96 -18.60
C GLN A 87 26.29 -0.50 -17.28
N ARG A 88 26.95 0.67 -17.28
CA ARG A 88 27.51 1.25 -16.05
C ARG A 88 26.43 1.63 -15.05
N LEU A 89 25.37 2.31 -15.51
CA LEU A 89 24.25 2.68 -14.66
C LEU A 89 23.53 1.44 -14.14
N GLN A 90 23.43 0.37 -14.92
CA GLN A 90 22.89 -0.90 -14.46
C GLN A 90 23.73 -1.50 -13.33
N LEU A 91 25.04 -1.62 -13.52
CA LEU A 91 25.95 -2.14 -12.48
C LEU A 91 25.90 -1.29 -11.20
N GLN A 92 25.77 0.04 -11.34
CA GLN A 92 25.62 0.94 -10.21
C GLN A 92 24.27 0.79 -9.52
N PHE A 93 23.20 0.67 -10.30
CA PHE A 93 21.84 0.46 -9.80
C PHE A 93 21.71 -0.88 -9.06
N GLU A 94 22.39 -1.92 -9.53
CA GLU A 94 22.46 -3.24 -8.90
C GLU A 94 23.35 -3.23 -7.64
N SER A 95 24.51 -2.56 -7.66
CA SER A 95 25.43 -2.49 -6.51
C SER A 95 24.89 -1.68 -5.32
N GLN A 96 24.03 -0.68 -5.58
CA GLN A 96 23.36 0.10 -4.52
C GLN A 96 22.21 -0.66 -3.84
N SER A 97 21.85 -1.86 -4.32
CA SER A 97 20.68 -2.64 -3.88
C SER A 97 20.80 -3.27 -2.47
N ASN A 98 21.95 -3.20 -1.81
CA ASN A 98 22.25 -4.06 -0.66
C ASN A 98 21.97 -3.51 0.75
N GLN A 99 21.41 -2.30 0.94
CA GLN A 99 21.23 -1.77 2.32
C GLN A 99 19.78 -1.59 2.78
N ALA A 100 18.82 -1.29 1.91
CA ALA A 100 17.43 -1.06 2.33
C ALA A 100 16.50 -2.30 2.22
N SER A 101 16.87 -3.29 1.42
CA SER A 101 16.02 -4.48 1.17
C SER A 101 16.12 -5.58 2.23
N HIS A 102 17.04 -5.48 3.20
CA HIS A 102 17.24 -6.52 4.22
C HIS A 102 16.21 -6.49 5.35
N ALA A 103 15.44 -5.40 5.53
CA ALA A 103 14.55 -5.26 6.69
C ALA A 103 13.15 -5.84 6.51
N ALA A 104 12.68 -6.12 5.29
CA ALA A 104 11.30 -6.55 5.08
C ALA A 104 11.13 -7.35 3.79
N GLY A 105 11.53 -8.64 3.77
CA GLY A 105 11.01 -9.75 2.93
C GLY A 105 10.77 -9.56 1.42
N SER A 106 11.06 -8.40 0.85
CA SER A 106 10.62 -7.95 -0.47
C SER A 106 11.78 -8.10 -1.42
N LEU A 107 11.88 -9.28 -2.03
CA LEU A 107 12.84 -9.61 -3.09
C LEU A 107 12.46 -8.94 -4.42
N VAL A 108 12.04 -7.68 -4.42
CA VAL A 108 11.78 -6.96 -5.67
C VAL A 108 13.13 -6.55 -6.26
N LYS A 109 13.64 -7.41 -7.14
CA LYS A 109 14.87 -7.19 -7.90
C LYS A 109 14.67 -6.04 -8.88
N SER A 110 15.73 -5.29 -9.12
CA SER A 110 15.79 -4.33 -10.22
C SER A 110 15.47 -5.03 -11.55
N ALA A 111 14.73 -4.36 -12.41
CA ALA A 111 14.35 -4.88 -13.72
C ALA A 111 14.81 -3.94 -14.84
N LEU A 112 15.42 -4.51 -15.88
CA LEU A 112 15.68 -3.80 -17.13
C LEU A 112 14.57 -4.14 -18.13
N LEU A 113 13.92 -3.12 -18.67
CA LEU A 113 12.90 -3.24 -19.71
C LEU A 113 13.38 -2.56 -20.99
N THR A 114 13.34 -3.29 -22.10
CA THR A 114 13.69 -2.80 -23.43
C THR A 114 12.44 -2.83 -24.31
N LEU A 115 11.89 -1.67 -24.66
CA LEU A 115 10.64 -1.55 -25.41
C LEU A 115 10.75 -0.45 -26.48
N GLN A 116 10.59 -0.82 -27.75
CA GLN A 116 10.50 0.10 -28.90
C GLN A 116 11.57 1.22 -28.93
N GLY A 117 12.82 0.90 -28.61
CA GLY A 117 13.92 1.87 -28.59
C GLY A 117 13.99 2.73 -27.32
N ALA A 118 13.24 2.39 -26.28
CA ALA A 118 13.42 2.87 -24.93
C ALA A 118 14.01 1.77 -24.04
N GLN A 119 14.85 2.17 -23.09
CA GLN A 119 15.36 1.30 -22.04
C GLN A 119 14.99 1.90 -20.68
N ILE A 120 14.45 1.07 -19.80
CA ILE A 120 13.96 1.49 -18.49
C ILE A 120 14.62 0.59 -17.46
N LEU A 121 15.41 1.17 -16.58
CA LEU A 121 15.85 0.50 -15.36
C LEU A 121 14.88 0.86 -14.25
N TRP A 122 14.25 -0.16 -13.68
CA TRP A 122 13.19 -0.01 -12.72
C TRP A 122 13.56 -0.60 -11.37
N ARG A 123 13.24 0.14 -10.30
CA ARG A 123 13.06 -0.36 -8.94
C ARG A 123 11.92 0.40 -8.24
N PRO A 124 11.37 -0.12 -7.13
CA PRO A 124 10.19 0.46 -6.48
C PRO A 124 10.29 1.96 -6.13
N SER A 125 11.48 2.44 -5.78
CA SER A 125 11.68 3.83 -5.34
C SER A 125 12.49 4.70 -6.31
N GLN A 126 13.00 4.13 -7.40
CA GLN A 126 13.78 4.88 -8.38
C GLN A 126 13.71 4.24 -9.76
N MET A 127 13.74 5.07 -10.79
CA MET A 127 13.76 4.62 -12.17
C MET A 127 14.68 5.48 -13.02
N ILE A 128 15.26 4.85 -14.03
CA ILE A 128 16.09 5.51 -15.03
C ILE A 128 15.50 5.20 -16.40
N VAL A 129 15.15 6.24 -17.15
CA VAL A 129 14.50 6.14 -18.45
C VAL A 129 15.42 6.67 -19.53
N PHE A 130 15.80 5.81 -20.48
CA PHE A 130 16.49 6.16 -21.70
C PHE A 130 15.49 6.14 -22.84
N ALA A 131 15.13 7.31 -23.34
CA ALA A 131 14.18 7.41 -24.43
C ALA A 131 14.35 8.71 -25.24
N PRO A 132 13.97 8.72 -26.53
CA PRO A 132 13.87 9.94 -27.30
C PRO A 132 12.87 10.92 -26.66
N LEU A 133 13.16 12.23 -26.76
CA LEU A 133 12.37 13.30 -26.14
C LEU A 133 10.88 13.22 -26.48
N GLN A 134 10.54 12.82 -27.71
CA GLN A 134 9.16 12.72 -28.19
C GLN A 134 8.33 11.67 -27.45
N ARG A 135 8.98 10.65 -26.86
CA ARG A 135 8.31 9.54 -26.16
C ARG A 135 8.48 9.61 -24.64
N MET A 136 9.42 10.42 -24.16
CA MET A 136 9.77 10.51 -22.75
C MET A 136 8.55 10.77 -21.85
N GLN A 137 7.70 11.73 -22.22
CA GLN A 137 6.53 12.07 -21.41
C GLN A 137 5.53 10.90 -21.28
N SER A 138 5.22 10.22 -22.39
CA SER A 138 4.31 9.07 -22.38
C SER A 138 4.87 7.89 -21.59
N ILE A 139 6.18 7.66 -21.69
CA ILE A 139 6.89 6.62 -20.93
C ILE A 139 6.86 6.95 -19.43
N CYS A 140 7.24 8.17 -19.05
CA CYS A 140 7.22 8.60 -17.66
C CYS A 140 5.81 8.50 -17.05
N HIS A 141 4.77 8.89 -17.79
CA HIS A 141 3.39 8.76 -17.32
C HIS A 141 3.02 7.31 -16.98
N ALA A 142 3.25 6.38 -17.91
CA ALA A 142 2.93 4.97 -17.72
C ALA A 142 3.70 4.34 -16.56
N ILE A 143 4.97 4.73 -16.45
CA ILE A 143 5.87 4.29 -15.40
C ILE A 143 5.39 4.76 -14.01
N VAL A 144 5.01 6.04 -13.92
CA VAL A 144 4.58 6.68 -12.69
C VAL A 144 3.26 6.08 -12.21
N GLU A 145 2.32 5.86 -13.13
CA GLU A 145 1.05 5.18 -12.87
C GLU A 145 1.26 3.74 -12.36
N ALA A 146 2.07 2.93 -13.07
CA ALA A 146 2.37 1.57 -12.65
C ALA A 146 3.04 1.53 -11.27
N SER A 147 3.95 2.47 -11.00
CA SER A 147 4.66 2.53 -9.71
C SER A 147 3.76 2.99 -8.57
N PHE A 148 2.78 3.85 -8.86
CA PHE A 148 1.76 4.22 -7.90
C PHE A 148 0.93 2.98 -7.47
N TYR A 149 0.48 2.16 -8.41
CA TYR A 149 -0.27 0.94 -8.09
C TYR A 149 0.59 -0.09 -7.34
N GLU A 150 1.88 -0.23 -7.70
CA GLU A 150 2.83 -1.07 -6.96
C GLU A 150 2.97 -0.62 -5.51
N PHE A 151 3.10 0.70 -5.30
CA PHE A 151 3.25 1.29 -3.98
C PHE A 151 1.99 1.09 -3.14
N GLU A 152 0.80 1.31 -3.72
CA GLU A 152 -0.46 1.13 -3.01
C GLU A 152 -0.68 -0.35 -2.63
N LEU A 153 -0.36 -1.28 -3.53
CA LEU A 153 -0.40 -2.72 -3.23
C LEU A 153 0.53 -3.08 -2.07
N ARG A 154 1.77 -2.61 -2.13
CA ARG A 154 2.78 -2.83 -1.08
C ARG A 154 2.35 -2.23 0.25
N SER A 155 1.71 -1.07 0.24
CA SER A 155 1.16 -0.46 1.46
C SER A 155 0.09 -1.35 2.09
N ILE A 156 -0.81 -1.92 1.29
CA ILE A 156 -1.85 -2.84 1.78
C ILE A 156 -1.21 -4.12 2.34
N GLU A 157 -0.26 -4.72 1.62
CA GLU A 157 0.49 -5.90 2.09
C GLU A 157 1.14 -5.67 3.45
N LYS A 158 1.90 -4.57 3.59
CA LYS A 158 2.54 -4.21 4.85
C LYS A 158 1.54 -4.02 5.99
N SER A 159 0.41 -3.36 5.72
CA SER A 159 -0.64 -3.16 6.73
C SER A 159 -1.29 -4.48 7.17
N LEU A 160 -1.53 -5.40 6.23
CA LEU A 160 -2.07 -6.73 6.55
C LEU A 160 -1.09 -7.56 7.37
N ASP A 161 0.19 -7.57 6.98
CA ASP A 161 1.22 -8.32 7.68
C ASP A 161 1.44 -7.79 9.10
N ALA A 162 1.46 -6.47 9.28
CA ALA A 162 1.57 -5.84 10.60
C ALA A 162 0.37 -6.11 11.52
N ALA A 163 -0.83 -6.31 10.95
CA ALA A 163 -2.04 -6.60 11.72
C ALA A 163 -2.18 -8.08 12.09
N TRP A 164 -1.36 -8.97 11.54
CA TRP A 164 -1.55 -10.42 11.65
C TRP A 164 -1.49 -10.93 13.09
N GLU A 165 -0.55 -10.42 13.90
CA GLU A 165 -0.42 -10.81 15.31
C GLU A 165 -1.67 -10.45 16.12
N ASN A 166 -2.27 -9.28 15.84
CA ASN A 166 -3.50 -8.85 16.50
C ASN A 166 -4.67 -9.78 16.16
N VAL A 167 -4.79 -10.17 14.88
CA VAL A 167 -5.82 -11.09 14.41
C VAL A 167 -5.70 -12.44 15.11
N GLN A 168 -4.49 -12.94 15.27
CA GLN A 168 -4.23 -14.19 15.99
C GLN A 168 -4.61 -14.08 17.47
N ALA A 169 -4.28 -12.96 18.13
CA ALA A 169 -4.64 -12.72 19.52
C ALA A 169 -6.15 -12.55 19.75
N ASP A 170 -6.87 -12.03 18.76
CA ASP A 170 -8.32 -11.81 18.81
C ASP A 170 -9.14 -13.02 18.38
N SER A 171 -8.54 -13.98 17.66
CA SER A 171 -9.20 -15.20 17.17
C SER A 171 -9.98 -15.97 18.25
N PRO A 172 -9.52 -16.13 19.51
CA PRO A 172 -10.31 -16.79 20.55
C PRO A 172 -11.66 -16.11 20.84
N LEU A 173 -11.73 -14.77 20.69
CA LEU A 173 -12.95 -13.99 20.92
C LEU A 173 -13.99 -14.20 19.82
N ALA A 174 -13.59 -14.71 18.65
CA ALA A 174 -14.50 -15.11 17.58
C ALA A 174 -15.30 -16.37 17.95
N PHE A 175 -14.78 -17.18 18.86
CA PHE A 175 -15.45 -18.39 19.35
C PHE A 175 -16.29 -18.09 20.59
N GLU A 176 -15.69 -17.44 21.60
CA GLU A 176 -16.33 -17.18 22.88
C GLU A 176 -16.09 -15.74 23.34
N PHE A 177 -17.17 -14.97 23.51
CA PHE A 177 -17.11 -13.60 24.01
C PHE A 177 -17.67 -13.54 25.43
N ASN A 178 -16.81 -13.13 26.38
CA ASN A 178 -17.09 -13.16 27.82
C ASN A 178 -17.09 -11.77 28.44
N GLU A 179 -17.60 -11.64 29.68
CA GLU A 179 -17.66 -10.34 30.40
C GLU A 179 -16.30 -9.63 30.49
N ARG A 180 -15.21 -10.40 30.63
CA ARG A 180 -13.84 -9.87 30.70
C ARG A 180 -13.38 -9.21 29.39
N ALA A 181 -14.00 -9.54 28.27
CA ALA A 181 -13.68 -9.02 26.94
C ALA A 181 -14.49 -7.77 26.58
N ILE A 182 -15.50 -7.39 27.37
CA ILE A 182 -16.32 -6.19 27.11
C ILE A 182 -15.48 -4.91 26.94
N PRO A 183 -14.45 -4.64 27.77
CA PRO A 183 -13.63 -3.43 27.59
C PRO A 183 -12.90 -3.39 26.23
N ARG A 184 -12.65 -4.55 25.62
CA ARG A 184 -11.95 -4.68 24.34
C ARG A 184 -12.86 -4.47 23.13
N ARG A 185 -14.16 -4.25 23.32
CA ARG A 185 -15.12 -4.04 22.21
C ARG A 185 -14.72 -2.88 21.30
N GLU A 186 -14.29 -1.76 21.88
CA GLU A 186 -13.89 -0.59 21.10
C GLU A 186 -12.65 -0.87 20.26
N GLU A 187 -11.65 -1.52 20.86
CA GLU A 187 -10.43 -1.99 20.18
C GLU A 187 -10.76 -2.91 18.98
N LEU A 188 -11.62 -3.92 19.19
CA LEU A 188 -12.08 -4.82 18.12
C LEU A 188 -12.82 -4.07 17.01
N SER A 189 -13.65 -3.09 17.37
CA SER A 189 -14.35 -2.25 16.40
C SER A 189 -13.38 -1.42 15.56
N THR A 190 -12.39 -0.77 16.18
CA THR A 190 -11.38 0.01 15.46
C THR A 190 -10.55 -0.89 14.53
N ARG A 191 -10.15 -2.07 14.99
CA ARG A 191 -9.43 -3.04 14.15
C ARG A 191 -10.28 -3.52 12.99
N PHE A 192 -11.56 -3.83 13.21
CA PHE A 192 -12.44 -4.23 12.11
C PHE A 192 -12.63 -3.10 11.09
N GLN A 193 -12.84 -1.86 11.54
CA GLN A 193 -12.88 -0.69 10.67
C GLN A 193 -11.60 -0.52 9.85
N SER A 194 -10.43 -0.80 10.44
CA SER A 194 -9.16 -0.76 9.72
C SER A 194 -9.11 -1.80 8.59
N VAL A 195 -9.58 -3.04 8.83
CA VAL A 195 -9.66 -4.09 7.81
C VAL A 195 -10.64 -3.72 6.70
N LEU A 196 -11.82 -3.18 7.04
CA LEU A 196 -12.78 -2.69 6.04
C LEU A 196 -12.22 -1.54 5.19
N SER A 197 -11.41 -0.66 5.79
CA SER A 197 -10.71 0.39 5.05
C SER A 197 -9.70 -0.19 4.04
N LEU A 198 -8.98 -1.25 4.43
CA LEU A 198 -8.07 -1.98 3.53
C LEU A 198 -8.84 -2.68 2.42
N ARG A 199 -9.99 -3.29 2.71
CA ARG A 199 -10.88 -3.90 1.70
C ARG A 199 -11.40 -2.90 0.69
N THR A 200 -11.75 -1.70 1.15
CA THR A 200 -12.18 -0.62 0.27
C THR A 200 -11.04 -0.17 -0.65
N ARG A 201 -9.81 -0.02 -0.12
CA ARG A 201 -8.63 0.32 -0.94
C ARG A 201 -8.30 -0.79 -1.95
N PHE A 202 -8.32 -2.05 -1.52
CA PHE A 202 -8.09 -3.21 -2.38
C PHE A 202 -9.11 -3.26 -3.53
N ALA A 203 -10.41 -3.11 -3.23
CA ALA A 203 -11.47 -3.16 -4.23
C ALA A 203 -11.33 -2.07 -5.32
N ARG A 204 -10.71 -0.94 -4.98
CA ARG A 204 -10.41 0.14 -5.94
C ARG A 204 -9.14 -0.13 -6.75
N LEU A 205 -8.15 -0.74 -6.13
CA LEU A 205 -6.86 -1.07 -6.76
C LEU A 205 -6.98 -2.23 -7.74
N ALA A 206 -7.68 -3.30 -7.35
CA ALA A 206 -7.81 -4.55 -8.11
C ALA A 206 -8.21 -4.34 -9.60
N PRO A 207 -9.27 -3.59 -9.95
CA PRO A 207 -9.64 -3.40 -11.35
C PRO A 207 -8.58 -2.64 -12.15
N GLN A 208 -7.87 -1.69 -11.53
CA GLN A 208 -6.83 -0.92 -12.22
C GLN A 208 -5.62 -1.79 -12.60
N VAL A 209 -5.34 -2.80 -11.79
CA VAL A 209 -4.24 -3.73 -12.04
C VAL A 209 -4.65 -4.88 -12.95
N LEU A 210 -5.84 -5.47 -12.75
CA LEU A 210 -6.29 -6.68 -13.43
C LEU A 210 -6.90 -6.43 -14.81
N VAL A 211 -7.47 -5.24 -15.05
CA VAL A 211 -8.09 -4.94 -16.35
C VAL A 211 -7.00 -4.70 -17.40
N PRO A 212 -7.02 -5.46 -18.52
CA PRO A 212 -6.08 -5.24 -19.61
C PRO A 212 -6.35 -3.88 -20.25
N HIS A 213 -5.29 -3.24 -20.74
CA HIS A 213 -5.44 -1.97 -21.42
C HIS A 213 -6.19 -2.12 -22.76
N ILE A 214 -7.00 -1.11 -23.07
CA ILE A 214 -7.88 -1.07 -24.24
C ILE A 214 -7.07 -1.12 -25.54
N TYR A 215 -7.52 -1.92 -26.51
CA TYR A 215 -6.89 -2.06 -27.83
C TYR A 215 -7.14 -0.80 -28.70
N PRO A 216 -6.16 -0.31 -29.48
CA PRO A 216 -4.82 -0.86 -29.71
C PRO A 216 -3.79 -0.50 -28.62
N PRO A 217 -2.81 -1.39 -28.33
CA PRO A 217 -1.85 -1.19 -27.26
C PRO A 217 -0.90 -0.03 -27.56
N THR A 218 -0.99 1.03 -26.77
CA THR A 218 -0.03 2.16 -26.81
C THR A 218 1.31 1.76 -26.19
N LEU A 219 2.38 2.52 -26.48
CA LEU A 219 3.69 2.30 -25.84
C LEU A 219 3.57 2.38 -24.31
N ALA A 220 2.80 3.35 -23.80
CA ALA A 220 2.48 3.49 -22.38
C ALA A 220 1.83 2.22 -21.82
N SER A 221 0.80 1.71 -22.50
CA SER A 221 0.11 0.50 -22.11
C SER A 221 1.04 -0.73 -22.06
N GLN A 222 1.94 -0.88 -23.03
CA GLN A 222 2.90 -1.99 -23.05
C GLN A 222 3.92 -1.90 -21.91
N ILE A 223 4.34 -0.68 -21.55
CA ILE A 223 5.27 -0.46 -20.43
C ILE A 223 4.60 -0.78 -19.10
N ALA A 224 3.37 -0.27 -18.90
CA ALA A 224 2.60 -0.55 -17.69
C ALA A 224 2.34 -2.05 -17.52
N GLU A 225 1.97 -2.76 -18.60
CA GLU A 225 1.79 -4.21 -18.58
C GLU A 225 3.07 -4.95 -18.19
N ARG A 226 4.20 -4.61 -18.83
CA ARG A 226 5.48 -5.25 -18.54
C ARG A 226 5.96 -4.98 -17.12
N LEU A 227 5.67 -3.80 -16.57
CA LEU A 227 5.95 -3.50 -15.18
C LEU A 227 5.06 -4.33 -14.24
N ARG A 228 3.77 -4.45 -14.52
CA ARG A 228 2.83 -5.30 -13.74
C ARG A 228 3.26 -6.77 -13.73
N GLU A 229 3.60 -7.33 -14.89
CA GLU A 229 4.12 -8.71 -15.02
C GLU A 229 5.42 -8.90 -14.22
N ARG A 230 6.36 -7.95 -14.31
CA ARG A 230 7.68 -8.06 -13.66
C ARG A 230 7.60 -7.95 -12.15
N THR A 231 6.66 -7.15 -11.66
CA THR A 231 6.39 -6.96 -10.23
C THR A 231 5.41 -7.99 -9.69
N ARG A 232 4.86 -8.86 -10.55
CA ARG A 232 3.88 -9.90 -10.23
C ARG A 232 2.69 -9.33 -9.47
N MET A 233 2.21 -8.15 -9.88
CA MET A 233 1.09 -7.50 -9.18
C MET A 233 -0.18 -8.35 -9.20
N PRO A 234 -0.56 -9.02 -10.31
CA PRO A 234 -1.75 -9.87 -10.31
C PRO A 234 -1.67 -11.02 -9.28
N GLU A 235 -0.53 -11.71 -9.21
CA GLU A 235 -0.34 -12.81 -8.26
C GLU A 235 -0.30 -12.31 -6.82
N ARG A 236 0.33 -11.15 -6.59
CA ARG A 236 0.36 -10.50 -5.27
C ARG A 236 -1.04 -10.06 -4.82
N LEU A 237 -1.87 -9.55 -5.74
CA LEU A 237 -3.26 -9.21 -5.44
C LEU A 237 -4.06 -10.42 -4.96
N GLU A 238 -3.91 -11.56 -5.61
CA GLU A 238 -4.57 -12.81 -5.20
C GLU A 238 -4.16 -13.23 -3.77
N LEU A 239 -2.86 -13.13 -3.45
CA LEU A 239 -2.36 -13.42 -2.11
C LEU A 239 -2.91 -12.44 -1.05
N VAL A 240 -2.99 -11.16 -1.41
CA VAL A 240 -3.57 -10.11 -0.56
C VAL A 240 -5.05 -10.36 -0.31
N GLU A 241 -5.80 -10.77 -1.33
CA GLU A 241 -7.22 -11.08 -1.19
C GLU A 241 -7.45 -12.20 -0.18
N GLY A 242 -6.71 -13.31 -0.29
CA GLY A 242 -6.84 -14.43 0.65
C GLY A 242 -6.49 -14.04 2.10
N LYS A 243 -5.45 -13.22 2.31
CA LYS A 243 -5.09 -12.71 3.64
C LYS A 243 -6.20 -11.81 4.20
N LEU A 244 -6.73 -10.92 3.37
CA LEU A 244 -7.74 -9.95 3.74
C LEU A 244 -9.06 -10.64 4.12
N GLU A 245 -9.51 -11.61 3.31
CA GLU A 245 -10.71 -12.41 3.59
C GLU A 245 -10.58 -13.16 4.93
N ALA A 246 -9.41 -13.75 5.21
CA ALA A 246 -9.17 -14.43 6.47
C ALA A 246 -9.27 -13.49 7.68
N GLN A 247 -8.69 -12.29 7.60
CA GLN A 247 -8.77 -11.29 8.68
C GLN A 247 -10.20 -10.74 8.84
N GLU A 248 -10.87 -10.43 7.74
CA GLU A 248 -12.25 -9.94 7.71
C GLU A 248 -13.19 -10.94 8.40
N ARG A 249 -13.11 -12.21 8.03
CA ARG A 249 -13.93 -13.28 8.60
C ARG A 249 -13.76 -13.42 10.12
N ILE A 250 -12.53 -13.29 10.63
CA ILE A 250 -12.29 -13.37 12.08
C ILE A 250 -12.99 -12.21 12.80
N TYR A 251 -12.84 -10.98 12.31
CA TYR A 251 -13.46 -9.82 12.94
C TYR A 251 -14.98 -9.79 12.77
N GLU A 252 -15.52 -10.29 11.65
CA GLU A 252 -16.97 -10.49 11.50
C GLU A 252 -17.51 -11.45 12.56
N MET A 253 -16.83 -12.59 12.78
CA MET A 253 -17.20 -13.53 13.84
C MET A 253 -17.11 -12.88 15.22
N CYS A 254 -16.03 -12.16 15.54
CA CYS A 254 -15.91 -11.41 16.78
C CYS A 254 -17.07 -10.42 16.95
N SER A 255 -17.40 -9.66 15.91
CA SER A 255 -18.50 -8.68 15.90
C SER A 255 -19.86 -9.36 16.19
N ASN A 256 -20.12 -10.49 15.52
CA ASN A 256 -21.33 -11.27 15.74
C ASN A 256 -21.42 -11.78 17.19
N ARG A 257 -20.33 -12.33 17.74
CA ARG A 257 -20.30 -12.80 19.14
C ARG A 257 -20.47 -11.69 20.15
N VAL A 258 -19.84 -10.54 19.92
CA VAL A 258 -20.05 -9.34 20.76
C VAL A 258 -21.53 -8.94 20.73
N SER A 259 -22.14 -8.90 19.55
CA SER A 259 -23.55 -8.54 19.39
C SER A 259 -24.48 -9.51 20.13
N GLU A 260 -24.30 -10.82 19.91
CA GLU A 260 -25.05 -11.87 20.59
C GLU A 260 -24.94 -11.77 22.11
N PHE A 261 -23.72 -11.60 22.62
CA PHE A 261 -23.47 -11.47 24.06
C PHE A 261 -24.15 -10.24 24.65
N MET A 262 -24.07 -9.09 23.97
CA MET A 262 -24.71 -7.86 24.43
C MET A 262 -26.23 -7.97 24.43
N VAL A 263 -26.83 -8.61 23.42
CA VAL A 263 -28.27 -8.87 23.34
C VAL A 263 -28.72 -9.83 24.44
N ALA A 264 -27.97 -10.91 24.68
CA ALA A 264 -28.26 -11.86 25.75
C ALA A 264 -28.21 -11.18 27.14
N ARG A 265 -27.23 -10.31 27.36
CA ARG A 265 -27.08 -9.55 28.61
C ARG A 265 -28.24 -8.57 28.84
N THR A 266 -28.61 -7.78 27.84
CA THR A 266 -29.73 -6.84 27.96
C THR A 266 -31.06 -7.59 28.11
N GLY A 267 -31.21 -8.73 27.44
CA GLY A 267 -32.34 -9.65 27.63
C GLY A 267 -32.47 -10.15 29.06
N HIS A 268 -31.37 -10.58 29.68
CA HIS A 268 -31.38 -11.05 31.08
C HIS A 268 -31.74 -9.92 32.07
N HIS A 269 -31.23 -8.70 31.85
CA HIS A 269 -31.62 -7.55 32.67
C HIS A 269 -33.11 -7.22 32.53
N LEU A 270 -33.68 -7.36 31.33
CA LEU A 270 -35.09 -7.13 31.07
C LEU A 270 -35.96 -8.22 31.72
N GLU A 271 -35.53 -9.48 31.65
CA GLU A 271 -36.19 -10.60 32.32
C GLU A 271 -36.28 -10.37 33.84
N TRP A 272 -35.17 -9.99 34.47
CA TRP A 272 -35.14 -9.64 35.90
C TRP A 272 -36.05 -8.46 36.23
N ALA A 273 -36.10 -7.44 35.39
CA ALA A 273 -36.99 -6.30 35.59
C ALA A 273 -38.47 -6.71 35.57
N ILE A 274 -38.86 -7.61 34.65
CA ILE A 274 -40.23 -8.16 34.59
C ILE A 274 -40.54 -8.98 35.85
N ILE A 275 -39.63 -9.86 36.27
CA ILE A 275 -39.81 -10.69 37.47
C ILE A 275 -40.03 -9.82 38.72
N ILE A 276 -39.21 -8.78 38.91
CA ILE A 276 -39.34 -7.84 40.04
C ILE A 276 -40.69 -7.11 39.99
N LEU A 277 -41.12 -6.67 38.81
CA LEU A 277 -42.39 -5.96 38.63
C LEU A 277 -43.60 -6.87 38.93
N LEU A 278 -43.57 -8.12 38.46
CA LEU A 278 -44.60 -9.12 38.75
C LEU A 278 -44.66 -9.45 40.24
N LEU A 279 -43.50 -9.54 40.92
CA LEU A 279 -43.43 -9.78 42.35
C LEU A 279 -44.03 -8.61 43.14
N ALA A 280 -43.68 -7.36 42.77
CA ALA A 280 -44.24 -6.16 43.38
C ALA A 280 -45.76 -6.08 43.20
N GLN A 281 -46.27 -6.38 42.01
CA GLN A 281 -47.71 -6.46 41.74
C GLN A 281 -48.40 -7.52 42.61
N THR A 282 -47.79 -8.70 42.72
CA THR A 282 -48.33 -9.80 43.55
C THR A 282 -48.38 -9.39 45.03
N VAL A 283 -47.32 -8.75 45.54
CA VAL A 283 -47.29 -8.23 46.92
C VAL A 283 -48.39 -7.20 47.15
N LEU A 284 -48.60 -6.28 46.20
CA LEU A 284 -49.62 -5.24 46.31
C LEU A 284 -51.04 -5.85 46.35
N ILE A 285 -51.31 -6.84 45.48
CA ILE A 285 -52.58 -7.59 45.47
C ILE A 285 -52.80 -8.31 46.80
N VAL A 286 -51.77 -8.93 47.36
CA VAL A 286 -51.85 -9.62 48.66
C VAL A 286 -52.16 -8.63 49.79
N ILE A 287 -51.55 -7.44 49.78
CA ILE A 287 -51.81 -6.39 50.76
C ILE A 287 -53.26 -5.91 50.66
N GLU A 288 -53.76 -5.62 49.46
CA GLU A 288 -55.15 -5.21 49.23
C GLU A 288 -56.14 -6.27 49.73
N TYR A 289 -55.84 -7.54 49.46
CA TYR A 289 -56.67 -8.66 49.91
C TYR A 289 -56.70 -8.77 51.43
N LEU A 290 -55.54 -8.68 52.10
CA LEU A 290 -55.46 -8.70 53.56
C LEU A 290 -56.18 -7.51 54.19
N SER A 291 -56.05 -6.30 53.62
CA SER A 291 -56.77 -5.12 54.11
C SER A 291 -58.28 -5.28 53.99
N SER A 292 -58.75 -5.88 52.88
CA SER A 292 -60.17 -6.10 52.62
C SER A 292 -60.77 -7.19 53.50
N ALA A 293 -59.98 -8.20 53.89
CA ALA A 293 -60.41 -9.28 54.78
C ALA A 293 -60.39 -8.88 56.27
N SER A 294 -59.62 -7.84 56.63
CA SER A 294 -59.53 -7.30 57.98
C SER A 294 -60.59 -6.24 58.33
N ALA A 295 -61.34 -5.78 57.32
CA ALA A 295 -62.47 -4.85 57.45
C ALA A 295 -63.80 -5.63 57.57
#